data_AF-A0A8J3R819-F1
#
_entry.id   AF-A0A8J3R819-F1
#
_cell.length_a   1.000
_cell.length_b   1.000
_cell.length_c   1.000
_cell.angle_alpha   90.00
_cell.angle_beta   90.00
_cell.angle_gamma   90.00
#
_symmetry.space_group_name_H-M   'P 1'
#
loop_
_entity.id
_entity.type
_entity.pdbx_description
1 polymer ?
#
loop_
_entity_poly.entity_id
_entity_poly.type
_entity_poly.pdbx_seq_one_letter_code
_entity_poly.pdbx_strand_id
1 'polypeptide(L)'
;MNTPTYQPREVLQFTAPATVVSQTDNVVTLALRLDDGPAELVTVRLDTHMVTLRRTTPADGTPQPGQIWADNRGEHYWATTDGDLIDTKGRRSLWTFIHEGHGPITRVHPKPAKDGDQ
;
A
#
# COMPACT_ATOMS: atom_id res chain seq x y z
N MET A 1 16.12 -9.88 3.94
CA MET A 1 14.74 -9.84 4.49
C MET A 1 13.80 -10.21 3.36
N ASN A 2 12.91 -11.19 3.57
CA ASN A 2 11.90 -11.53 2.57
C ASN A 2 10.81 -10.46 2.64
N THR A 3 10.63 -9.68 1.57
CA THR A 3 9.49 -8.78 1.45
C THR A 3 8.22 -9.63 1.44
N PRO A 4 7.32 -9.50 2.43
CA PRO A 4 6.07 -10.26 2.43
C PRO A 4 5.27 -9.95 1.16
N THR A 5 4.74 -11.00 0.52
CA THR A 5 3.92 -10.89 -0.68
C THR A 5 2.46 -11.01 -0.27
N TYR A 6 1.66 -9.98 -0.53
CA TYR A 6 0.24 -9.91 -0.16
C TYR A 6 -0.65 -10.02 -1.40
N GLN A 7 -1.83 -10.61 -1.25
CA GLN A 7 -2.84 -10.65 -2.30
C GLN A 7 -3.58 -9.31 -2.42
N PRO A 8 -4.07 -8.95 -3.61
CA PRO A 8 -4.98 -7.83 -3.74
C PRO A 8 -6.17 -7.92 -2.82
N ARG A 9 -6.53 -6.76 -2.25
CA ARG A 9 -7.68 -6.62 -1.35
C ARG A 9 -7.62 -7.52 -0.11
N GLU A 10 -6.46 -8.12 0.16
CA GLU A 10 -6.23 -8.89 1.37
C GLU A 10 -6.37 -7.96 2.57
N VAL A 11 -7.12 -8.44 3.56
CA VAL A 11 -7.25 -7.75 4.83
C VAL A 11 -6.05 -8.15 5.66
N LEU A 12 -5.12 -7.23 5.83
CA LEU A 12 -3.95 -7.46 6.67
C LEU A 12 -4.29 -7.10 8.10
N GLN A 13 -4.17 -8.08 8.99
CA GLN A 13 -4.18 -7.88 10.43
C GLN A 13 -2.75 -8.04 10.93
N PHE A 14 -2.20 -6.98 11.54
CA PHE A 14 -0.86 -6.99 12.09
C PHE A 14 -0.88 -6.48 13.54
N THR A 15 0.08 -6.96 14.31
CA THR A 15 0.39 -6.46 15.65
C THR A 15 1.70 -5.67 15.53
N ALA A 16 1.67 -4.40 15.90
CA ALA A 16 2.84 -3.53 15.85
C ALA A 16 3.14 -2.95 17.24
N PRO A 17 4.43 -2.71 17.56
CA PRO A 17 4.78 -1.95 18.74
C PRO A 17 4.20 -0.53 18.62
N ALA A 18 3.52 -0.09 19.69
CA ALA A 18 2.92 1.23 19.78
C ALA A 18 3.57 2.01 20.93
N THR A 19 3.85 3.29 20.71
CA THR A 19 4.28 4.21 21.76
C THR A 19 3.16 5.19 22.05
N VAL A 20 2.83 5.41 23.32
CA VAL A 20 1.86 6.43 23.72
C VAL A 20 2.50 7.81 23.49
N VAL A 21 1.88 8.63 22.64
CA VAL A 21 2.32 10.00 22.34
C VAL A 21 1.61 11.01 23.23
N SER A 22 0.31 10.78 23.47
CA SER A 22 -0.48 11.60 24.39
C SER A 22 -1.61 10.77 24.98
N GLN A 23 -2.03 11.14 26.19
CA GLN A 23 -3.17 10.54 26.87
C GLN A 23 -3.95 11.62 27.61
N THR A 24 -5.27 11.56 27.45
CA THR A 24 -6.25 12.27 28.27
C THR A 24 -7.17 11.24 28.92
N ASP A 25 -8.08 11.67 29.79
CA ASP A 25 -8.93 10.79 30.61
C ASP A 25 -9.59 9.64 29.83
N ASN A 26 -9.96 9.87 28.57
CA ASN A 26 -10.67 8.88 27.76
C ASN A 26 -10.08 8.64 26.37
N VAL A 27 -8.94 9.26 26.05
CA VAL A 27 -8.34 9.19 24.70
C VAL A 27 -6.84 9.01 24.78
N VAL A 28 -6.31 8.03 24.04
CA VAL A 28 -4.88 7.82 23.85
C VAL A 28 -4.52 8.01 22.38
N THR A 29 -3.43 8.73 22.13
CA THR A 29 -2.82 8.80 20.80
C THR A 29 -1.60 7.92 20.79
N LEU A 30 -1.57 6.96 19.87
CA LEU A 30 -0.52 5.98 19.70
C LEU A 30 0.27 6.31 18.44
N ALA A 31 1.60 6.25 18.52
CA ALA A 31 2.49 6.18 17.37
C ALA A 31 2.78 4.70 17.08
N LEU A 32 2.33 4.24 15.92
CA LEU A 32 2.54 2.87 15.44
C LEU A 32 3.68 2.89 14.42
N ARG A 33 4.70 2.05 14.63
CA ARG A 33 5.76 1.86 13.65
C ARG A 33 5.63 0.49 13.02
N LEU A 34 5.48 0.49 11.70
CA LEU A 34 5.60 -0.70 10.87
C LEU A 34 7.02 -0.69 10.32
N ASP A 35 7.88 -1.55 10.87
CA ASP A 35 9.29 -1.70 10.53
C ASP A 35 10.06 -0.35 10.55
N ASP A 36 10.91 -0.10 9.54
CA ASP A 36 11.71 1.11 9.34
C ASP A 36 10.89 2.29 8.75
N GLY A 37 9.57 2.16 8.71
CA GLY A 37 8.66 3.16 8.15
C GLY A 37 8.39 4.35 9.10
N PRO A 38 7.78 5.43 8.56
CA PRO A 38 7.30 6.53 9.39
C PRO A 38 6.24 6.06 10.37
N ALA A 39 6.23 6.66 11.56
CA ALA A 39 5.21 6.35 12.56
C ALA A 39 3.85 6.91 12.13
N GLU A 40 2.82 6.08 12.19
CA GLU A 40 1.42 6.47 11.98
C GLU A 40 0.79 6.85 13.32
N LEU A 41 0.07 7.97 13.38
CA LEU A 41 -0.64 8.40 14.58
C LEU A 41 -2.07 7.89 14.55
N VAL A 42 -2.46 7.16 15.59
CA VAL A 42 -3.81 6.63 15.74
C VAL A 42 -4.37 7.07 17.09
N THR A 43 -5.52 7.74 17.05
CA THR A 43 -6.24 8.18 18.24
C THR A 43 -7.34 7.19 18.58
N VAL A 44 -7.34 6.72 19.83
CA VAL A 44 -8.21 5.66 20.33
C VAL A 44 -8.90 6.12 21.60
N ARG A 45 -10.16 5.73 21.80
CA ARG A 45 -10.82 5.92 23.09
C ARG A 45 -10.52 4.75 24.03
N LEU A 46 -10.29 5.05 25.31
CA LEU A 46 -9.89 4.05 26.32
C LEU A 46 -11.03 3.10 26.74
N ASP A 47 -12.28 3.42 26.39
CA ASP A 47 -13.43 2.51 26.50
C ASP A 47 -13.41 1.41 25.40
N THR A 48 -12.55 1.57 24.39
CA THR A 48 -12.40 0.62 23.29
C THR A 48 -11.33 -0.40 23.65
N HIS A 49 -11.72 -1.67 23.79
CA HIS A 49 -10.85 -2.73 24.31
C HIS A 49 -9.91 -3.32 23.24
N MET A 50 -10.16 -3.05 21.96
CA MET A 50 -9.34 -3.47 20.84
C MET A 50 -9.32 -2.42 19.73
N VAL A 51 -8.13 -2.13 19.22
CA VAL A 51 -7.94 -1.29 18.03
C VAL A 51 -7.58 -2.19 16.87
N THR A 52 -8.44 -2.24 15.87
CA THR A 52 -8.13 -2.94 14.62
C THR A 52 -7.80 -1.91 13.55
N LEU A 53 -6.53 -1.88 13.15
CA LEU A 53 -6.10 -1.16 11.96
C LEU A 53 -6.28 -2.10 10.76
N ARG A 54 -7.22 -1.74 9.89
CA ARG A 54 -7.48 -2.49 8.68
C ARG A 54 -6.78 -1.84 7.52
N ARG A 55 -5.68 -2.44 7.06
CA ARG A 55 -5.06 -2.06 5.78
C ARG A 55 -5.53 -3.02 4.70
N THR A 56 -5.92 -2.46 3.57
CA THR A 56 -6.19 -3.22 2.35
C THR A 56 -4.96 -3.09 1.49
N THR A 57 -4.38 -4.20 1.02
CA THR A 57 -3.28 -4.12 0.05
C THR A 57 -3.76 -3.29 -1.14
N PRO A 58 -3.14 -2.13 -1.43
CA PRO A 58 -3.68 -1.17 -2.38
C PRO A 58 -3.57 -1.64 -3.83
N ALA A 59 -2.86 -2.73 -4.07
CA ALA A 59 -2.55 -3.23 -5.39
C ALA A 59 -2.74 -4.75 -5.46
N ASP A 60 -2.97 -5.28 -6.66
CA ASP A 60 -2.82 -6.70 -7.03
C ASP A 60 -1.38 -7.26 -6.87
N GLY A 61 -0.65 -6.82 -5.84
CA GLY A 61 0.74 -7.12 -5.55
C GLY A 61 1.68 -5.94 -5.79
N THR A 62 2.98 -6.16 -5.58
CA THR A 62 4.01 -5.14 -5.81
C THR A 62 4.30 -4.99 -7.31
N PRO A 63 4.20 -3.77 -7.89
CA PRO A 63 4.55 -3.54 -9.29
C PRO A 63 5.98 -3.99 -9.62
N GLN A 64 6.13 -4.76 -10.71
CA GLN A 64 7.43 -5.16 -11.25
C GLN A 64 7.80 -4.31 -12.47
N PRO A 65 9.09 -4.10 -12.74
CA PRO A 65 9.52 -3.28 -13.87
C PRO A 65 8.90 -3.74 -15.20
N GLY A 66 8.39 -2.78 -15.98
CA GLY A 66 7.76 -3.04 -17.27
C GLY A 66 6.31 -3.53 -17.20
N GLN A 67 5.72 -3.64 -16.01
CA GLN A 67 4.29 -3.91 -15.87
C GLN A 67 3.46 -2.64 -16.06
N ILE A 68 2.23 -2.83 -16.53
CA ILE A 68 1.21 -1.79 -16.64
C ILE A 68 0.10 -2.09 -15.61
N TRP A 69 -0.26 -1.05 -14.88
CA TRP A 69 -1.26 -1.06 -13.83
C TRP A 69 -2.35 -0.04 -14.15
N ALA A 70 -3.59 -0.28 -13.70
CA ALA A 70 -4.69 0.66 -13.82
C ALA A 70 -5.35 0.89 -12.46
N ASP A 71 -5.72 2.13 -12.19
CA ASP A 71 -6.62 2.44 -11.07
C ASP A 71 -8.09 2.15 -11.40
N ASN A 72 -8.97 2.41 -10.44
CA ASN A 72 -10.41 2.22 -10.61
C ASN A 72 -11.08 3.23 -11.57
N ARG A 73 -10.34 4.24 -12.04
CA ARG A 73 -10.78 5.22 -13.04
C ARG A 73 -10.28 4.88 -14.45
N GLY A 74 -9.44 3.85 -14.59
CA GLY A 74 -8.83 3.44 -15.84
C GLY A 74 -7.60 4.25 -16.24
N GLU A 75 -7.01 5.03 -15.33
CA GLU A 75 -5.72 5.68 -15.57
C GLU A 75 -4.61 4.62 -15.51
N HIS A 76 -3.72 4.64 -16.51
CA HIS A 76 -2.63 3.67 -16.63
C HIS A 76 -1.33 4.18 -16.02
N TYR A 77 -0.60 3.26 -15.40
CA TYR A 77 0.70 3.50 -14.78
C TYR A 77 1.73 2.47 -15.23
N TRP A 78 2.95 2.91 -15.51
CA TRP A 78 4.09 2.05 -15.82
C TRP A 78 4.99 1.89 -14.61
N ALA A 79 5.26 0.64 -14.26
CA ALA A 79 6.18 0.30 -13.19
C ALA A 79 7.65 0.43 -13.65
N THR A 80 8.40 1.26 -12.92
CA THR A 80 9.83 1.51 -13.14
C THR A 80 10.70 0.44 -12.48
N THR A 81 12.01 0.46 -12.79
CA THR A 81 13.03 -0.37 -12.12
C THR A 81 13.12 -0.14 -10.61
N ASP A 82 12.77 1.06 -10.17
CA ASP A 82 12.87 1.47 -8.76
C ASP A 82 11.59 1.11 -7.96
N GLY A 83 10.61 0.47 -8.60
CA GLY A 83 9.33 0.11 -8.00
C GLY A 83 8.29 1.23 -8.02
N ASP A 84 8.62 2.40 -8.56
CA ASP A 84 7.68 3.51 -8.72
C ASP A 84 6.75 3.33 -9.91
N LEU A 85 5.65 4.07 -9.88
CA LEU A 85 4.63 4.12 -10.93
C LEU A 85 4.65 5.48 -11.62
N ILE A 86 4.77 5.48 -12.95
CA ILE A 86 4.71 6.68 -13.78
C ILE A 86 3.37 6.71 -14.51
N ASP A 87 2.65 7.82 -14.48
CA ASP A 87 1.42 8.00 -15.25
C ASP A 87 1.66 8.47 -16.70
N THR A 88 0.58 8.56 -17.49
CA THR A 88 0.62 9.06 -18.88
C THR A 88 1.20 10.46 -19.08
N LYS A 89 1.29 11.24 -18.00
CA LYS A 89 1.83 12.60 -17.99
C LYS A 89 3.27 12.65 -17.47
N GLY A 90 3.88 11.50 -17.19
CA GLY A 90 5.24 11.40 -16.65
C GLY A 90 5.33 11.70 -15.14
N ARG A 91 4.20 11.80 -14.43
CA ARG A 91 4.20 12.04 -12.98
C ARG A 91 4.53 10.75 -12.25
N ARG A 92 5.49 10.84 -11.33
CA ARG A 92 5.98 9.72 -10.52
C ARG A 92 5.17 9.63 -9.23
N SER A 93 4.70 8.43 -8.93
CA SER A 93 4.02 8.09 -7.70
C SER A 93 4.69 6.87 -7.08
N LEU A 94 4.93 6.93 -5.77
CA LEU A 94 5.33 5.76 -5.01
C LEU A 94 4.15 4.78 -5.00
N TRP A 95 4.37 3.52 -5.38
CA TRP A 95 3.29 2.53 -5.44
C TRP A 95 2.60 2.35 -4.08
N THR A 96 3.34 2.52 -2.97
CA THR A 96 2.83 2.41 -1.61
C THR A 96 1.80 3.48 -1.28
N PHE A 97 1.82 4.63 -1.97
CA PHE A 97 0.96 5.80 -1.66
C PHE A 97 -0.02 6.15 -2.78
N ILE A 98 0.09 5.52 -3.95
CA ILE A 98 -0.76 5.84 -5.11
C ILE A 98 -2.26 5.74 -4.81
N HIS A 99 -2.65 4.85 -3.89
CA HIS A 99 -4.04 4.62 -3.52
C HIS A 99 -4.70 5.78 -2.78
N GLU A 100 -3.92 6.69 -2.16
CA GLU A 100 -4.47 7.86 -1.47
C GLU A 100 -5.17 8.83 -2.44
N GLY A 101 -4.65 8.95 -3.67
CA GLY A 101 -5.21 9.81 -4.72
C GLY A 101 -6.04 9.07 -5.77
N HIS A 102 -5.70 7.79 -6.01
CA HIS A 102 -6.15 7.06 -7.19
C HIS A 102 -6.97 5.80 -6.86
N GLY A 103 -7.04 5.40 -5.58
CA GLY A 103 -7.70 4.16 -5.20
C GLY A 103 -6.87 2.92 -5.54
N PRO A 104 -7.44 1.71 -5.38
CA PRO A 104 -6.69 0.49 -5.60
C PRO A 104 -6.31 0.32 -7.06
N ILE A 105 -5.10 -0.15 -7.31
CA ILE A 105 -4.60 -0.41 -8.67
C ILE A 105 -4.56 -1.92 -8.97
N THR A 106 -4.83 -2.28 -10.20
CA THR A 106 -4.88 -3.66 -10.68
C THR A 106 -3.94 -3.84 -11.85
N ARG A 107 -3.38 -5.03 -11.99
CA ARG A 107 -2.45 -5.31 -13.08
C ARG A 107 -3.26 -5.53 -14.37
N VAL A 108 -3.05 -4.68 -15.37
CA VAL A 108 -3.83 -4.72 -16.64
C VAL A 108 -3.22 -5.69 -17.64
N HIS A 109 -1.92 -5.98 -17.56
CA HIS A 109 -1.22 -6.85 -18.50
C HIS A 109 -0.37 -7.92 -17.80
N PRO A 110 -0.57 -9.21 -18.12
CA PRO A 110 0.50 -10.20 -18.05
C PRO A 110 1.52 -9.99 -19.20
N LYS A 111 2.72 -10.52 -18.95
CA LYS A 111 3.91 -10.78 -19.82
C LYS A 111 3.67 -10.65 -21.34
N PRO A 112 4.59 -10.06 -22.15
CA PRO A 112 4.54 -10.35 -23.59
C PRO A 112 4.52 -11.87 -23.75
N ALA A 113 3.56 -12.39 -24.52
CA ALA A 113 3.83 -13.64 -25.21
C ALA A 113 5.16 -13.41 -25.93
N LYS A 114 6.11 -14.33 -25.77
CA LYS A 114 7.14 -14.45 -26.79
C LYS A 114 6.40 -14.87 -28.05
N ASP A 115 5.96 -13.90 -28.85
CA ASP A 115 5.72 -14.14 -30.27
C ASP A 115 7.10 -14.22 -30.91
N GLY A 116 7.60 -15.44 -31.03
CA GLY A 116 8.93 -15.73 -31.54
C GLY A 116 9.41 -17.14 -31.21
N ASP A 117 8.57 -18.15 -31.44
CA ASP A 117 9.01 -19.46 -31.93
C ASP A 117 8.12 -19.76 -33.16
N GLN A 118 8.55 -19.23 -34.30
CA GLN A 118 8.30 -19.78 -35.63
C GLN A 118 9.66 -19.93 -36.32
#